data_AF-A0A3N4R3W8-F1
#
_entry.id   AF-A0A3N4R3W8-F1
#
_cell.length_a   1.000
_cell.length_b   1.000
_cell.length_c   1.000
_cell.angle_alpha   90.00
_cell.angle_beta   90.00
_cell.angle_gamma   90.00
#
_symmetry.space_group_name_H-M   'P 1'
#
loop_
_entity.id
_entity.type
_entity.pdbx_description
1 polymer ?
#
loop_
_entity_poly.entity_id
_entity_poly.type
_entity_poly.pdbx_seq_one_letter_code
_entity_poly.pdbx_strand_id
1 'polypeptide(L)'
;MRVRVTKPTRTYWNYTVIDVAADEEHDGEFARHLHDSGVHVDVLEHDPTPEPAPAPGPDDEQPPAEQDDEDPPLDGTIANLVAWVGDDPARAQAALVAEQAKDNPRDTAVKALTKIANTATE
;
A
#
# COMPACT_ATOMS: atom_id res chain seq x y z
N MET A 1 -2.96 5.01 -20.16
CA MET A 1 -3.38 3.63 -20.50
C MET A 1 -4.80 3.67 -21.05
N ARG A 2 -5.07 2.94 -22.14
CA ARG A 2 -6.40 2.75 -22.73
C ARG A 2 -6.68 1.27 -22.92
N VAL A 3 -7.87 0.83 -22.54
CA VAL A 3 -8.32 -0.56 -22.68
C VAL A 3 -9.70 -0.59 -23.32
N ARG A 4 -9.96 -1.63 -24.11
CA ARG A 4 -11.26 -1.94 -24.70
C ARG A 4 -11.81 -3.19 -24.06
N VAL A 5 -13.03 -3.13 -23.58
CA VAL A 5 -13.66 -4.27 -22.90
C VAL A 5 -14.16 -5.26 -23.95
N THR A 6 -13.76 -6.53 -23.86
CA THR A 6 -14.14 -7.54 -24.87
C THR A 6 -15.41 -8.30 -24.52
N LYS A 7 -15.84 -8.27 -23.24
CA LYS A 7 -17.06 -8.91 -22.74
C LYS A 7 -17.78 -7.96 -21.80
N PRO A 8 -19.13 -7.88 -21.84
CA PRO A 8 -19.85 -7.03 -20.93
C PRO A 8 -19.60 -7.51 -19.51
N THR A 9 -19.16 -6.59 -18.66
CA THR A 9 -18.80 -6.91 -17.28
C THR A 9 -19.43 -5.91 -16.34
N ARG A 10 -19.56 -6.31 -15.09
CA ARG A 10 -19.99 -5.44 -14.01
C ARG A 10 -18.85 -5.34 -13.03
N THR A 11 -18.27 -4.16 -12.90
CA THR A 11 -17.13 -3.91 -12.02
C THR A 11 -17.50 -2.94 -10.91
N TYR A 12 -16.82 -3.05 -9.79
CA TYR A 12 -16.93 -2.09 -8.70
C TYR A 12 -15.74 -1.15 -8.75
N TRP A 13 -16.00 0.15 -8.84
CA TRP A 13 -14.97 1.18 -8.91
C TRP A 13 -15.49 2.48 -8.30
N ASN A 14 -14.65 3.18 -7.52
CA ASN A 14 -15.02 4.41 -6.83
C ASN A 14 -16.36 4.35 -6.08
N TYR A 15 -16.50 3.31 -5.26
CA TYR A 15 -17.71 3.03 -4.46
C TYR A 15 -19.00 2.79 -5.25
N THR A 16 -18.91 2.69 -6.58
CA THR A 16 -20.04 2.55 -7.48
C THR A 16 -19.92 1.26 -8.27
N VAL A 17 -21.05 0.59 -8.51
CA VAL A 17 -21.09 -0.53 -9.45
C VAL A 17 -21.33 0.03 -10.84
N ILE A 18 -20.38 -0.21 -11.74
CA ILE A 18 -20.40 0.27 -13.12
C ILE A 18 -20.62 -0.93 -14.02
N ASP A 19 -21.68 -0.85 -14.81
CA ASP A 19 -21.99 -1.80 -15.87
C ASP A 19 -21.28 -1.33 -17.13
N VAL A 20 -20.33 -2.14 -17.60
CA VAL A 20 -19.44 -1.83 -18.72
C VAL A 20 -19.82 -2.72 -19.89
N ALA A 21 -20.14 -2.10 -21.02
CA ALA A 21 -20.55 -2.83 -22.22
C ALA A 21 -19.35 -3.53 -22.89
N ALA A 22 -19.65 -4.59 -23.65
CA ALA A 22 -18.65 -5.08 -24.59
C ALA A 22 -18.36 -4.02 -25.64
N ASP A 23 -17.12 -3.99 -26.07
CA ASP A 23 -16.55 -3.03 -27.02
C ASP A 23 -16.35 -1.61 -26.49
N GLU A 24 -16.65 -1.37 -25.22
CA GLU A 24 -16.48 -0.05 -24.62
C GLU A 24 -15.01 0.26 -24.31
N GLU A 25 -14.56 1.42 -24.77
CA GLU A 25 -13.22 1.91 -24.56
C GLU A 25 -13.15 2.78 -23.31
N HIS A 26 -12.18 2.52 -22.46
CA HIS A 26 -11.90 3.30 -21.27
C HIS A 26 -10.45 3.72 -21.23
N ASP A 27 -10.21 4.94 -20.76
CA ASP A 27 -8.88 5.51 -20.58
C ASP A 27 -8.58 5.85 -19.11
N GLY A 28 -7.30 6.07 -18.83
CA GLY A 28 -6.82 6.54 -17.54
C GLY A 28 -6.83 5.49 -16.44
N GLU A 29 -7.20 5.91 -15.23
CA GLU A 29 -7.14 5.08 -14.02
C GLU A 29 -8.18 3.95 -14.04
N PHE A 30 -9.36 4.20 -14.63
CA PHE A 30 -10.38 3.18 -14.80
C PHE A 30 -9.91 2.07 -15.74
N ALA A 31 -9.18 2.41 -16.80
CA ALA A 31 -8.57 1.45 -17.72
C ALA A 31 -7.51 0.56 -17.03
N ARG A 32 -6.68 1.14 -16.16
CA ARG A 32 -5.73 0.40 -15.32
C ARG A 32 -6.43 -0.54 -14.35
N HIS A 33 -7.49 -0.06 -13.68
CA HIS A 33 -8.31 -0.86 -12.78
C HIS A 33 -8.95 -2.05 -13.48
N LEU A 34 -9.50 -1.84 -14.69
CA LEU A 34 -10.10 -2.92 -15.49
C LEU A 34 -9.06 -3.98 -15.91
N HIS A 35 -7.86 -3.55 -16.30
CA HIS A 35 -6.76 -4.46 -16.62
C HIS A 35 -6.27 -5.25 -15.39
N ASP A 36 -6.09 -4.58 -14.24
CA ASP A 36 -5.62 -5.20 -12.99
C ASP A 36 -6.66 -6.15 -12.37
N SER A 37 -7.94 -5.79 -12.46
CA SER A 37 -9.06 -6.59 -11.92
C SER A 37 -9.27 -7.93 -12.65
N GLY A 38 -8.48 -8.24 -13.69
CA GLY A 38 -8.60 -9.47 -14.47
C GLY A 38 -9.87 -9.53 -15.32
N VAL A 39 -10.48 -8.38 -15.61
CA VAL A 39 -11.58 -8.28 -16.57
C VAL A 39 -11.05 -8.59 -17.96
N HIS A 40 -11.90 -9.18 -18.81
CA HIS A 40 -11.54 -9.45 -20.20
C HIS A 40 -11.46 -8.15 -21.00
N VAL A 41 -10.31 -7.46 -20.92
CA VAL A 41 -10.02 -6.23 -21.65
C VAL A 41 -8.83 -6.41 -22.58
N ASP A 42 -8.85 -5.70 -23.70
CA ASP A 42 -7.78 -5.60 -24.69
C ASP A 42 -7.08 -4.25 -24.52
N VAL A 43 -5.76 -4.22 -24.33
CA VAL A 43 -5.02 -2.97 -24.09
C VAL A 43 -4.69 -2.32 -25.43
N LEU A 44 -5.39 -1.23 -25.75
CA LEU A 44 -5.20 -0.49 -27.00
C LEU A 44 -4.00 0.48 -26.95
N GLU A 45 -3.75 1.06 -25.78
CA GLU A 45 -2.63 1.99 -25.57
C GLU A 45 -2.02 1.72 -24.20
N HIS A 46 -0.80 1.15 -24.21
CA HIS A 46 -0.01 1.01 -23.00
C HIS A 46 0.39 2.39 -22.49
N ASP A 47 0.42 2.57 -21.16
CA ASP A 47 1.09 3.74 -20.58
C ASP A 47 2.51 3.86 -21.14
N PRO A 48 3.03 5.09 -21.36
CA PRO A 48 4.45 5.24 -21.66
C PRO A 48 5.21 4.53 -20.55
N THR A 49 6.02 3.53 -20.92
CA THR A 49 6.93 2.89 -19.98
C THR A 49 7.67 4.01 -19.27
N PRO A 50 7.63 4.10 -17.92
CA PRO A 50 8.41 5.10 -17.22
C PRO A 50 9.85 4.93 -17.69
N GLU A 51 10.43 6.02 -18.20
CA GLU A 51 11.82 6.04 -18.62
C GLU A 51 12.65 5.45 -17.47
N PRO A 52 13.49 4.43 -17.71
CA PRO A 52 14.25 3.81 -16.65
C PRO A 52 15.08 4.90 -15.97
N ALA A 53 14.84 5.12 -14.68
CA ALA A 53 15.63 6.05 -13.89
C ALA A 53 17.12 5.72 -14.12
N PRO A 54 17.98 6.73 -14.37
CA PRO A 54 19.39 6.49 -14.59
C PRO A 54 19.98 5.72 -13.39
N ALA A 55 20.84 4.74 -13.70
CA ALA A 55 21.52 3.94 -12.69
C ALA A 55 22.16 4.81 -11.60
N PRO A 56 22.13 4.41 -10.32
CA PRO A 56 22.72 5.19 -9.25
C PRO A 56 24.21 5.38 -9.51
N GLY A 57 24.62 6.63 -9.73
CA GLY A 57 26.01 7.02 -9.64
C GLY A 57 26.49 6.87 -8.19
N PRO A 58 27.78 6.61 -7.96
CA PRO A 58 28.33 6.53 -6.60
C PRO A 58 28.39 7.93 -5.98
N ASP A 59 27.84 8.04 -4.77
CA ASP A 59 28.00 9.12 -3.80
C ASP A 59 27.77 10.57 -4.29
N ASP A 60 26.57 11.09 -4.03
CA ASP A 60 26.42 12.49 -3.62
C ASP A 60 25.76 12.48 -2.24
N GLU A 61 26.46 13.10 -1.29
CA GLU A 61 26.21 13.16 0.14
C GLU A 61 24.75 13.49 0.49
N GLN A 62 23.95 12.48 0.83
CA GLN A 62 22.69 12.69 1.52
C GLN A 62 23.00 13.11 2.98
N PRO A 63 22.47 14.23 3.50
CA PRO A 63 22.74 14.68 4.85
C PRO A 63 22.40 13.56 5.86
N PRO A 64 23.10 13.53 7.02
CA PRO A 64 22.99 12.42 7.96
C PRO A 64 21.52 12.19 8.27
N ALA A 65 21.05 10.95 8.05
CA ALA A 65 19.72 10.52 8.41
C ALA A 65 19.44 11.04 9.82
N GLU A 66 18.58 12.06 9.88
CA GLU A 66 17.86 12.38 11.10
C GLU A 66 17.28 11.03 11.50
N GLN A 67 17.77 10.51 12.63
CA GLN A 67 17.14 9.39 13.28
C GLN A 67 15.78 9.95 13.66
N ASP A 68 14.83 9.81 12.75
CA ASP A 68 13.47 10.21 12.97
C ASP A 68 13.06 9.45 14.23
N ASP A 69 12.92 10.20 15.32
CA ASP A 69 12.03 9.94 16.44
C ASP A 69 10.57 9.90 15.92
N GLU A 70 10.37 9.20 14.79
CA GLU A 70 9.14 9.11 14.02
C GLU A 70 8.13 8.42 14.92
N ASP A 71 7.06 9.13 15.24
CA ASP A 71 5.88 8.55 15.80
C ASP A 71 5.51 7.25 15.06
N PRO A 72 5.07 6.20 15.78
CA PRO A 72 4.71 4.95 15.15
C PRO A 72 3.66 5.21 14.04
N PRO A 73 3.74 4.52 12.89
CA PRO A 73 2.81 4.72 11.77
C PRO A 73 1.45 4.06 12.07
N LEU A 74 0.78 4.53 13.12
CA LEU A 74 -0.49 4.00 13.66
C LEU A 74 -1.68 4.19 12.71
N ASP A 75 -1.57 5.11 11.76
CA ASP A 75 -2.59 5.37 10.74
C ASP A 75 -2.41 4.48 9.50
N GLY A 76 -1.28 3.77 9.40
CA GLY A 76 -1.00 2.77 8.36
C GLY A 76 -1.70 1.44 8.58
N THR A 77 -1.34 0.44 7.76
CA THR A 77 -1.80 -0.94 7.96
C THR A 77 -1.03 -1.61 9.09
N ILE A 78 -1.59 -2.67 9.68
CA ILE A 78 -0.91 -3.46 10.72
C ILE A 78 0.42 -4.01 10.19
N ALA A 79 0.48 -4.39 8.90
CA ALA A 79 1.72 -4.85 8.27
C ALA A 79 2.80 -3.75 8.22
N ASN A 80 2.42 -2.49 7.97
CA ASN A 80 3.35 -1.37 7.99
C ASN A 80 3.84 -1.08 9.41
N LEU A 81 2.93 -1.09 10.39
CA LEU A 81 3.27 -0.93 11.80
C LEU A 81 4.21 -2.04 12.30
N VAL A 82 3.94 -3.29 11.95
CA VAL A 82 4.80 -4.44 12.30
C VAL A 82 6.14 -4.38 11.57
N ALA A 83 6.18 -3.96 10.30
CA ALA A 83 7.43 -3.80 9.56
C ALA A 83 8.30 -2.65 10.10
N TRP A 84 7.68 -1.55 10.56
CA TRP A 84 8.35 -0.40 11.17
C TRP A 84 8.95 -0.74 12.54
N VAL A 85 8.22 -1.51 13.35
CA VAL A 85 8.72 -2.08 14.60
C VAL A 85 9.85 -3.08 14.34
N GLY A 86 9.69 -3.92 13.32
CA GLY A 86 10.61 -5.01 13.02
C GLY A 86 10.68 -6.01 14.17
N ASP A 87 11.89 -6.41 14.55
CA ASP A 87 12.18 -7.26 15.70
C ASP A 87 12.54 -6.44 16.97
N ASP A 88 12.32 -5.12 16.96
CA ASP A 88 12.70 -4.26 18.09
C ASP A 88 11.58 -4.21 19.16
N PRO A 89 11.81 -4.79 20.35
CA PRO A 89 10.78 -4.89 21.38
C PRO A 89 10.52 -3.56 22.09
N ALA A 90 11.51 -2.66 22.17
CA ALA A 90 11.35 -1.36 22.78
C ALA A 90 10.45 -0.47 21.90
N ARG A 91 10.66 -0.54 20.58
CA ARG A 91 9.81 0.09 19.56
C ARG A 91 8.40 -0.50 19.52
N ALA A 92 8.27 -1.82 19.72
CA ALA A 92 6.97 -2.49 19.82
C ALA A 92 6.14 -1.99 21.00
N GLN A 93 6.78 -1.78 22.16
CA GLN A 93 6.13 -1.21 23.35
C GLN A 93 5.66 0.23 23.10
N ALA A 94 6.50 1.07 22.49
CA ALA A 94 6.12 2.45 22.15
C ALA A 94 4.91 2.49 21.20
N ALA A 95 4.93 1.67 20.14
CA ALA A 95 3.80 1.52 19.22
C ALA A 95 2.54 1.00 19.91
N LEU A 96 2.67 0.09 20.87
CA LEU A 96 1.56 -0.49 21.60
C LEU A 96 0.89 0.54 22.52
N VAL A 97 1.66 1.34 23.24
CA VAL A 97 1.13 2.44 24.07
C VAL A 97 0.39 3.45 23.21
N ALA A 98 0.96 3.79 22.06
CA ALA A 98 0.39 4.77 21.16
C ALA A 98 -0.87 4.26 20.43
N GLU A 99 -0.92 2.99 20.04
CA GLU A 99 -2.12 2.34 19.49
C GLU A 99 -3.25 2.23 20.52
N GLN A 100 -2.93 1.90 21.79
CA GLN A 100 -3.92 1.85 22.87
C GLN A 100 -4.46 3.22 23.28
N ALA A 101 -3.71 4.29 23.03
CA ALA A 101 -4.15 5.66 23.27
C ALA A 101 -5.15 6.18 22.22
N LYS A 102 -5.37 5.44 21.11
CA LYS A 102 -6.37 5.80 20.09
C LYS A 102 -7.79 5.54 20.60
N ASP A 103 -8.75 6.33 20.09
CA ASP A 103 -10.18 6.19 20.43
C ASP A 103 -10.76 4.81 20.04
N ASN A 104 -10.19 4.20 18.99
CA ASN A 104 -10.58 2.87 18.52
C ASN A 104 -9.35 2.00 18.24
N PRO A 105 -8.73 1.41 19.29
CA PRO A 105 -7.51 0.63 19.15
C PRO A 105 -7.79 -0.65 18.36
N ARG A 106 -6.93 -0.96 17.40
CA ARG A 106 -7.08 -2.16 16.59
C ARG A 106 -6.59 -3.37 17.38
N ASP A 107 -7.51 -4.22 17.83
CA ASP A 107 -7.20 -5.43 18.62
C ASP A 107 -6.14 -6.33 17.95
N THR A 108 -6.16 -6.39 16.61
CA THR A 108 -5.16 -7.16 15.83
C THR A 108 -3.78 -6.48 15.83
N ALA A 109 -3.70 -5.15 15.82
CA ALA A 109 -2.45 -4.40 15.94
C ALA A 109 -1.87 -4.58 17.35
N VAL A 110 -2.69 -4.42 18.38
CA VAL A 110 -2.29 -4.61 19.79
C VAL A 110 -1.75 -6.03 20.01
N LYS A 111 -2.40 -7.06 19.47
CA LYS A 111 -1.92 -8.45 19.55
C LYS A 111 -0.57 -8.67 18.85
N ALA A 112 -0.40 -8.11 17.65
CA ALA A 112 0.85 -8.24 16.90
C ALA A 112 2.01 -7.55 17.63
N LEU A 113 1.79 -6.33 18.12
CA LEU A 113 2.78 -5.56 18.87
C LEU A 113 3.13 -6.20 20.21
N THR A 114 2.14 -6.72 20.94
CA THR A 114 2.35 -7.45 22.20
C THR A 114 3.25 -8.67 21.98
N LYS A 115 3.10 -9.37 20.85
CA LYS A 115 3.94 -10.53 20.53
C LYS A 115 5.41 -10.14 20.36
N ILE A 116 5.69 -9.04 19.65
CA ILE A 116 7.06 -8.56 19.39
C ILE A 116 7.67 -7.94 20.65
N ALA A 117 6.87 -7.26 21.46
CA ALA A 117 7.32 -6.71 22.73
C ALA A 117 7.72 -7.80 23.74
N ASN A 118 7.02 -8.94 23.74
CA ASN A 118 7.30 -10.06 24.64
C ASN A 118 8.44 -10.97 24.18
N THR A 119 8.83 -10.95 22.90
CA THR A 119 9.98 -11.73 22.40
C THR A 119 11.33 -11.29 22.96
N ALA A 120 11.41 -10.18 23.70
CA ALA A 120 12.60 -9.75 24.44
C ALA A 120 12.81 -10.44 25.79
N THR A 121 11.82 -11.21 26.26
CA THR A 121 11.77 -11.72 27.65
C THR A 121 12.00 -13.24 27.72
N GLU A 122 12.53 -13.87 26.66
CA GLU A 122 12.94 -15.28 26.66
C GLU A 122 14.45 -15.45 26.48
#